data_AF-A0A8T4E114-F1
#
_entry.id   AF-A0A8T4E114-F1
#
_cell.length_a   1.000
_cell.length_b   1.000
_cell.length_c   1.000
_cell.angle_alpha   90.00
_cell.angle_beta   90.00
_cell.angle_gamma   90.00
#
_symmetry.space_group_name_H-M   'P 1'
#
loop_
_entity.id
_entity.type
_entity.pdbx_description
1 polymer ?
#
loop_
_entity_poly.entity_id
_entity_poly.type
_entity_poly.pdbx_seq_one_letter_code
_entity_poly.pdbx_strand_id
1 'polypeptide(L)'
;MAKSKKSAFGLPVEQLRDFPGWSEAPIPFCHDFARNDPNYRIDPRAAAWCCKRHEKGKSLCVRDEMLEKMGLTPEEFVKLKEDFSREAGLDAETCYGSLAYCCARNCPIRNRGVSLAEAFKGLPEEKRMEEYHRLKKALAARILRAAKNKELVEPFIEPDLK
;
A
#
# COMPACT_ATOMS: atom_id res chain seq x y z
N MET A 1 2.54 -32.66 4.33
CA MET A 1 2.69 -31.25 3.91
C MET A 1 1.35 -30.55 4.09
N ALA A 2 1.24 -29.61 5.03
CA ALA A 2 0.01 -28.85 5.20
C ALA A 2 -0.18 -27.97 3.95
N LYS A 3 -1.32 -28.09 3.27
CA LYS A 3 -1.67 -27.19 2.16
C LYS A 3 -1.79 -25.78 2.77
N SER A 4 -0.91 -24.85 2.38
CA SER A 4 -1.02 -23.46 2.80
C SER A 4 -2.40 -22.93 2.39
N LYS A 5 -3.10 -22.27 3.33
CA LYS A 5 -4.41 -21.67 3.06
C LYS A 5 -4.20 -20.51 2.07
N LYS A 6 -5.06 -20.44 1.05
CA LYS A 6 -5.02 -19.36 0.04
C LYS A 6 -6.06 -18.29 0.37
N SER A 7 -5.70 -17.04 0.13
CA SER A 7 -6.57 -15.87 0.25
C SER A 7 -7.61 -15.78 -0.88
N ALA A 8 -8.50 -14.79 -0.80
CA ALA A 8 -9.42 -14.47 -1.89
C ALA A 8 -8.70 -14.12 -3.21
N PHE A 9 -7.43 -13.73 -3.13
CA PHE A 9 -6.57 -13.35 -4.27
C PHE A 9 -5.63 -14.49 -4.72
N GLY A 10 -5.79 -15.70 -4.16
CA GLY A 10 -4.94 -16.85 -4.46
C GLY A 10 -3.50 -16.70 -3.97
N LEU A 11 -3.25 -15.78 -3.03
CA LEU A 11 -1.97 -15.60 -2.36
C LEU A 11 -1.92 -16.45 -1.08
N PRO A 12 -0.74 -16.93 -0.66
CA PRO A 12 -0.61 -17.57 0.65
C PRO A 12 -0.96 -16.59 1.78
N VAL A 13 -1.77 -17.00 2.74
CA VAL A 13 -2.26 -16.12 3.83
C VAL A 13 -1.10 -15.54 4.66
N GLU A 14 0.01 -16.27 4.78
CA GLU A 14 1.25 -15.84 5.43
C GLU A 14 1.94 -14.65 4.73
N GLN A 15 1.58 -14.35 3.48
CA GLN A 15 2.07 -13.19 2.72
C GLN A 15 1.16 -11.96 2.87
N LEU A 16 0.13 -12.04 3.72
CA LEU A 16 -0.86 -11.00 3.94
C LEU A 16 -0.94 -10.64 5.43
N ARG A 17 -1.58 -9.51 5.73
CA ARG A 17 -1.82 -9.05 7.11
C ARG A 17 -3.23 -8.50 7.25
N ASP A 18 -3.82 -8.72 8.41
CA ASP A 18 -5.05 -8.06 8.77
C ASP A 18 -4.76 -6.76 9.50
N PHE A 19 -5.30 -5.67 8.96
CA PHE A 19 -5.36 -4.38 9.61
C PHE A 19 -6.82 -4.01 9.86
N PRO A 20 -7.14 -3.26 10.95
CA PRO A 20 -8.46 -2.65 11.08
C PRO A 20 -8.75 -1.83 9.82
N GLY A 21 -9.89 -2.07 9.16
CA GLY A 21 -10.27 -1.38 7.92
C GLY A 21 -9.65 -1.94 6.63
N TRP A 22 -8.78 -2.96 6.71
CA TRP A 22 -8.25 -3.68 5.55
C TRP A 22 -7.81 -5.12 5.91
N SER A 23 -8.71 -6.08 5.69
CA SER A 23 -8.40 -7.51 5.80
C SER A 23 -7.59 -7.99 4.59
N GLU A 24 -6.76 -9.02 4.77
CA GLU A 24 -5.93 -9.59 3.69
C GLU A 24 -5.07 -8.54 2.98
N ALA A 25 -4.59 -7.54 3.72
CA ALA A 25 -3.80 -6.44 3.19
C ALA A 25 -2.40 -6.92 2.76
N PRO A 26 -1.86 -6.34 1.68
CA PRO A 26 -0.59 -6.76 1.12
C PRO A 26 0.59 -6.32 1.99
N ILE A 27 1.62 -7.14 2.07
CA ILE A 27 2.89 -6.78 2.72
C ILE A 27 3.66 -5.78 1.81
N PRO A 28 4.20 -4.66 2.33
CA PRO A 28 4.94 -3.69 1.53
C PRO A 28 6.14 -4.30 0.79
N PHE A 29 6.41 -3.85 -0.44
CA PHE A 29 7.50 -4.35 -1.31
C PHE A 29 8.91 -4.28 -0.70
N CYS A 30 9.13 -3.42 0.29
CA CYS A 30 10.42 -3.23 0.96
C CYS A 30 10.56 -4.04 2.25
N HIS A 31 9.68 -5.02 2.49
CA HIS A 31 9.79 -5.96 3.60
C HIS A 31 10.64 -7.17 3.19
N ASP A 32 11.61 -7.56 4.02
CA ASP A 32 12.66 -8.54 3.69
C ASP A 32 12.14 -9.94 3.28
N PHE A 33 10.89 -10.23 3.62
CA PHE A 33 10.22 -11.49 3.27
C PHE A 33 9.96 -11.59 1.76
N ALA A 34 9.75 -10.47 1.07
CA ALA A 34 9.30 -10.44 -0.32
C ALA A 34 10.35 -10.91 -1.35
N ARG A 35 11.65 -10.87 -1.01
CA ARG A 35 12.74 -11.28 -1.93
C ARG A 35 13.44 -12.59 -1.54
N ASN A 36 13.32 -13.03 -0.29
CA ASN A 36 14.04 -14.19 0.21
C ASN A 36 13.23 -15.49 0.15
N ASP A 37 11.91 -15.40 -0.04
CA ASP A 37 11.05 -16.58 -0.26
C ASP A 37 10.86 -16.78 -1.78
N PRO A 38 11.36 -17.90 -2.37
CA PRO A 38 11.17 -18.20 -3.80
C PRO A 38 9.69 -18.43 -4.18
N ASN A 39 8.81 -18.63 -3.19
CA ASN A 39 7.37 -18.76 -3.38
C ASN A 39 6.62 -17.44 -3.10
N TYR A 40 7.34 -16.34 -2.87
CA TYR A 40 6.70 -15.04 -2.65
C TYR A 40 6.03 -14.56 -3.93
N ARG A 41 4.71 -14.35 -3.86
CA ARG A 41 3.93 -13.78 -4.94
C ARG A 41 3.69 -12.31 -4.60
N ILE A 42 4.30 -11.43 -5.39
CA ILE A 42 4.19 -9.99 -5.16
C ILE A 42 2.76 -9.55 -5.44
N ASP A 43 2.10 -9.00 -4.42
CA ASP A 43 0.77 -8.42 -4.52
C ASP A 43 0.83 -6.97 -5.05
N PRO A 44 0.27 -6.65 -6.23
CA PRO A 44 0.29 -5.30 -6.80
C PRO A 44 -0.34 -4.24 -5.87
N ARG A 45 -1.28 -4.62 -4.99
CA ARG A 45 -1.92 -3.70 -4.02
C ARG A 45 -0.89 -3.07 -3.07
N ALA A 46 0.27 -3.69 -2.84
CA ALA A 46 1.30 -3.15 -1.97
C ALA A 46 1.91 -1.83 -2.46
N ALA A 47 1.66 -1.42 -3.71
CA ALA A 47 2.01 -0.09 -4.21
C ALA A 47 1.42 1.06 -3.35
N ALA A 48 0.28 0.83 -2.68
CA ALA A 48 -0.31 1.79 -1.74
C ALA A 48 0.62 2.13 -0.56
N TRP A 49 1.51 1.20 -0.17
CA TRP A 49 2.48 1.37 0.91
C TRP A 49 3.81 1.99 0.47
N CYS A 50 4.04 2.15 -0.83
CA CYS A 50 5.34 2.55 -1.36
C CYS A 50 5.64 4.05 -1.22
N CYS A 51 6.92 4.36 -1.03
CA CYS A 51 7.47 5.72 -0.95
C CYS A 51 7.45 6.43 -2.31
N LYS A 52 7.59 7.77 -2.29
CA LYS A 52 7.69 8.64 -3.49
C LYS A 52 8.94 8.36 -4.32
N ARG A 53 10.11 8.27 -3.68
CA ARG A 53 11.38 7.91 -4.36
C ARG A 53 11.74 6.45 -4.08
N HIS A 54 12.32 5.78 -5.06
CA HIS A 54 13.09 4.56 -4.80
C HIS A 54 14.25 5.02 -3.94
N GLU A 55 14.21 4.72 -2.65
CA GLU A 55 15.34 5.02 -1.77
C GLU A 55 16.47 4.09 -2.21
N LYS A 56 17.34 4.60 -3.10
CA LYS A 56 18.61 3.99 -3.50
C LYS A 56 19.40 3.72 -2.21
N GLY A 57 19.30 2.49 -1.71
CA GLY A 57 19.81 2.09 -0.39
C GLY A 57 18.98 1.01 0.30
N LYS A 58 17.68 0.86 -0.02
CA LYS A 58 16.89 -0.32 0.36
C LYS A 58 17.00 -1.37 -0.75
N SER A 59 18.07 -2.16 -0.70
CA SER A 59 18.46 -3.19 -1.69
C SER A 59 17.37 -4.22 -2.04
N LEU A 60 16.28 -4.28 -1.27
CA LEU A 60 15.19 -5.24 -1.43
C LEU A 60 13.90 -4.64 -2.03
N CYS A 61 13.84 -3.34 -2.32
CA CYS A 61 12.61 -2.71 -2.82
C CYS A 61 12.38 -2.98 -4.32
N VAL A 62 11.34 -3.76 -4.63
CA VAL A 62 10.92 -4.12 -6.01
C VAL A 62 9.81 -3.21 -6.58
N ARG A 63 9.68 -1.98 -6.06
CA ARG A 63 8.63 -1.05 -6.47
C ARG A 63 8.67 -0.76 -7.97
N ASP A 64 9.84 -0.38 -8.49
CA ASP A 64 9.95 0.10 -9.87
C ASP A 64 9.70 -1.05 -10.86
N GLU A 65 10.18 -2.27 -10.55
CA GLU A 65 9.87 -3.49 -11.31
C GLU A 65 8.36 -3.78 -11.35
N MET A 66 7.66 -3.60 -10.22
CA MET A 66 6.20 -3.80 -10.19
C MET A 66 5.46 -2.69 -10.94
N LEU A 67 5.87 -1.43 -10.81
CA LEU A 67 5.28 -0.33 -11.58
C LEU A 67 5.45 -0.54 -13.09
N GLU A 68 6.63 -0.98 -13.52
CA GLU A 68 6.90 -1.36 -14.91
C GLU A 68 5.98 -2.49 -15.37
N LYS A 69 5.85 -3.58 -14.59
CA LYS A 69 4.91 -4.68 -14.89
C LYS A 69 3.46 -4.23 -14.98
N MET A 70 3.07 -3.26 -14.15
CA MET A 70 1.74 -2.62 -14.19
C MET A 70 1.58 -1.63 -15.36
N GLY A 71 2.65 -1.26 -16.04
CA GLY A 71 2.67 -0.25 -17.10
C GLY A 71 2.52 1.19 -16.59
N LEU A 72 2.93 1.46 -15.35
CA LEU A 72 2.94 2.79 -14.73
C LEU A 72 4.35 3.37 -14.69
N THR A 73 4.51 4.64 -15.05
CA THR A 73 5.76 5.35 -14.78
C THR A 73 5.85 5.79 -13.32
N PRO A 74 7.05 6.04 -12.77
CA PRO A 74 7.20 6.63 -11.45
C PRO A 74 6.44 7.95 -11.29
N GLU A 75 6.38 8.78 -12.34
CA GLU A 75 5.69 10.06 -12.34
C GLU A 75 4.17 9.88 -12.28
N GLU A 76 3.61 8.96 -13.07
CA GLU A 76 2.19 8.59 -13.02
C GLU A 76 1.83 8.09 -11.61
N PHE A 77 2.65 7.21 -11.03
CA PHE A 77 2.46 6.70 -9.68
C PHE A 77 2.48 7.81 -8.62
N VAL A 78 3.46 8.72 -8.68
CA VAL A 78 3.54 9.86 -7.75
C VAL A 78 2.33 10.76 -7.89
N LYS A 79 1.93 11.08 -9.12
CA LYS A 79 0.75 11.91 -9.39
C LYS A 79 -0.52 11.29 -8.80
N LEU A 80 -0.74 9.98 -8.99
CA LEU A 80 -1.89 9.28 -8.41
C LEU A 80 -1.94 9.40 -6.89
N LYS A 81 -0.79 9.30 -6.22
CA LYS A 81 -0.71 9.40 -4.75
C LYS A 81 -0.88 10.81 -4.24
N GLU A 82 -0.34 11.81 -4.93
CA GLU A 82 -0.50 13.22 -4.55
C GLU A 82 -1.92 13.71 -4.78
N ASP A 83 -2.53 13.33 -5.91
CA ASP A 83 -3.93 13.66 -6.21
C ASP A 83 -4.86 13.02 -5.17
N PHE A 84 -4.68 11.73 -4.89
CA PHE A 84 -5.43 11.05 -3.83
C PHE A 84 -5.22 11.68 -2.46
N SER A 85 -3.98 12.10 -2.14
CA SER A 85 -3.66 12.70 -0.86
C SER A 85 -4.45 13.99 -0.62
N ARG A 86 -4.46 14.90 -1.60
CA ARG A 86 -5.25 16.14 -1.51
C ARG A 86 -6.74 15.86 -1.39
N GLU A 87 -7.26 14.97 -2.23
CA GLU A 87 -8.69 14.64 -2.26
C GLU A 87 -9.17 14.02 -0.94
N ALA A 88 -8.34 13.18 -0.31
CA ALA A 88 -8.66 12.48 0.93
C ALA A 88 -8.22 13.21 2.21
N GLY A 89 -7.65 14.42 2.10
CA GLY A 89 -7.17 15.18 3.27
C GLY A 89 -5.98 14.53 3.99
N LEU A 90 -5.10 13.86 3.24
CA LEU A 90 -3.94 13.12 3.76
C LEU A 90 -2.62 13.90 3.70
N ASP A 91 -2.67 15.15 3.24
CA ASP A 91 -1.51 16.05 3.26
C ASP A 91 -1.12 16.36 4.71
N ALA A 92 0.14 16.11 5.05
CA ALA A 92 0.64 16.27 6.41
C ALA A 92 2.16 16.39 6.42
N GLU A 93 2.73 17.02 7.46
CA GLU A 93 4.17 17.13 7.67
C GLU A 93 4.81 15.79 8.08
N THR A 94 4.75 14.81 7.20
CA THR A 94 5.26 13.44 7.37
C THR A 94 6.02 12.98 6.12
N CYS A 95 6.08 11.67 5.85
CA CYS A 95 6.74 11.07 4.68
C CYS A 95 6.38 11.79 3.37
N TYR A 96 7.33 12.54 2.80
CA TYR A 96 7.15 13.29 1.55
C TYR A 96 5.92 14.21 1.55
N GLY A 97 5.53 14.74 2.71
CA GLY A 97 4.39 15.65 2.84
C GLY A 97 3.01 15.00 2.82
N SER A 98 2.92 13.66 2.94
CA SER A 98 1.60 12.98 2.90
C SER A 98 1.56 11.61 3.59
N LEU A 99 0.45 11.33 4.27
CA LEU A 99 0.10 10.03 4.84
C LEU A 99 -0.08 8.94 3.76
N ALA A 100 -0.32 9.32 2.50
CA ALA A 100 -0.36 8.40 1.36
C ALA A 100 0.99 7.68 1.16
N TYR A 101 2.11 8.27 1.59
CA TYR A 101 3.44 7.65 1.53
C TYR A 101 3.88 6.96 2.83
N CYS A 102 3.14 7.10 3.93
CA CYS A 102 3.44 6.35 5.13
C CYS A 102 3.25 4.85 4.86
N CYS A 103 4.22 4.03 5.28
CA CYS A 103 4.16 2.58 5.12
C CYS A 103 3.42 1.92 6.29
N ALA A 104 3.14 0.62 6.17
CA ALA A 104 2.48 -0.16 7.23
C ALA A 104 3.37 -0.30 8.50
N ARG A 105 4.71 -0.21 8.37
CA ARG A 105 5.60 -0.21 9.55
C ARG A 105 5.45 1.09 10.32
N ASN A 106 5.47 0.99 11.66
CA ASN A 106 5.56 2.17 12.50
C ASN A 106 6.86 2.92 12.15
N CYS A 107 6.74 4.17 11.71
CA CYS A 107 7.89 5.02 11.41
C CYS A 107 7.96 6.09 12.52
N PRO A 108 8.67 5.81 13.62
CA PRO A 108 8.70 6.70 14.78
C PRO A 108 9.32 8.07 14.47
N ILE A 109 10.09 8.18 13.38
CA ILE A 109 10.85 9.38 13.01
C ILE A 109 9.98 10.45 12.30
N ARG A 110 8.77 10.11 11.85
CA ARG A 110 8.00 10.96 10.91
C ARG A 110 6.62 11.40 11.44
N ASN A 111 6.40 11.43 12.76
CA ASN A 111 5.19 11.96 13.39
C ASN A 111 3.85 11.41 12.87
N ARG A 112 3.81 10.16 12.36
CA ARG A 112 2.58 9.57 11.77
C ARG A 112 1.38 9.66 12.71
N GLY A 113 1.55 9.38 14.00
CA GLY A 113 0.47 9.47 14.99
C GLY A 113 -0.13 10.88 15.10
N VAL A 114 0.72 11.92 15.09
CA VAL A 114 0.29 13.32 15.11
C VAL A 114 -0.41 13.69 13.81
N SER A 115 0.15 13.31 12.66
CA SER A 115 -0.47 13.55 11.35
C SER A 115 -1.82 12.86 11.22
N LEU A 116 -1.96 11.64 11.72
CA LEU A 116 -3.24 10.92 11.78
C LEU A 116 -4.23 11.60 12.73
N ALA A 117 -3.76 12.10 13.87
CA ALA A 117 -4.59 12.82 14.82
C ALA A 117 -5.17 14.11 14.23
N GLU A 118 -4.38 14.82 13.44
CA GLU A 118 -4.81 16.03 12.75
C GLU A 118 -5.75 15.71 11.58
N ALA A 119 -5.35 14.79 10.69
CA ALA A 119 -6.16 14.40 9.52
C ALA A 119 -7.53 13.83 9.90
N PHE A 120 -7.62 13.16 11.06
CA PHE A 120 -8.85 12.53 11.56
C PHE A 120 -9.27 13.09 12.92
N LYS A 121 -9.18 14.41 13.06
CA LYS A 121 -9.56 15.12 14.29
C LYS A 121 -11.00 14.79 14.70
N GLY A 122 -11.18 14.46 15.98
CA GLY A 122 -12.48 14.05 16.54
C GLY A 122 -12.73 12.54 16.56
N LEU A 123 -11.91 11.72 15.87
CA LEU A 123 -11.98 10.26 16.01
C LEU A 123 -11.08 9.75 17.15
N PRO A 124 -11.47 8.68 17.87
CA PRO A 124 -10.58 7.91 18.74
C PRO A 124 -9.43 7.27 17.97
N GLU A 125 -8.29 7.01 18.61
CA GLU A 125 -7.07 6.48 17.96
C GLU A 125 -7.32 5.22 17.12
N GLU A 126 -8.06 4.24 17.66
CA GLU A 126 -8.39 3.00 16.95
C GLU A 126 -9.15 3.27 15.64
N LYS A 127 -10.09 4.23 15.67
CA LYS A 127 -10.88 4.63 14.50
C LYS A 127 -10.06 5.42 13.48
N ARG A 128 -9.03 6.16 13.91
CA ARG A 128 -8.08 6.82 12.98
C ARG A 128 -7.27 5.79 12.21
N MET A 129 -6.83 4.73 12.88
CA MET A 129 -6.08 3.64 12.23
C MET A 129 -6.97 2.86 11.27
N GLU A 130 -8.20 2.54 11.65
CA GLU A 130 -9.19 1.91 10.78
C GLU A 130 -9.44 2.73 9.51
N GLU A 131 -9.70 4.03 9.67
CA GLU A 131 -9.94 4.94 8.54
C GLU A 131 -8.71 5.09 7.65
N TYR A 132 -7.52 5.20 8.26
CA TYR A 132 -6.27 5.25 7.52
C TYR A 132 -6.08 4.02 6.62
N HIS A 133 -6.26 2.81 7.15
CA HIS A 133 -6.10 1.60 6.34
C HIS A 133 -7.20 1.46 5.28
N ARG A 134 -8.44 1.89 5.58
CA ARG A 134 -9.53 1.96 4.59
C ARG A 134 -9.15 2.87 3.42
N LEU A 135 -8.57 4.04 3.69
CA LEU A 135 -8.05 4.93 2.65
C LEU A 135 -6.86 4.34 1.91
N LYS A 136 -6.01 3.55 2.57
CA LYS A 136 -4.91 2.85 1.90
C LYS A 136 -5.41 1.75 0.97
N LYS A 137 -6.48 1.04 1.35
CA LYS A 137 -7.19 0.09 0.49
C LYS A 137 -7.77 0.80 -0.74
N ALA A 138 -8.43 1.95 -0.54
CA ALA A 138 -8.96 2.77 -1.63
C ALA A 138 -7.84 3.30 -2.56
N LEU A 139 -6.71 3.72 -2.00
CA LEU A 139 -5.53 4.12 -2.78
C LEU A 139 -4.98 2.97 -3.61
N ALA A 140 -4.93 1.75 -3.06
CA ALA A 140 -4.53 0.56 -3.80
C ALA A 140 -5.42 0.36 -5.03
N ALA A 141 -6.74 0.39 -4.86
CA ALA A 141 -7.69 0.29 -5.97
C ALA A 141 -7.50 1.40 -7.02
N ARG A 142 -7.24 2.64 -6.61
CA ARG A 142 -6.95 3.75 -7.55
C ARG A 142 -5.70 3.47 -8.38
N ILE A 143 -4.63 3.00 -7.75
CA ILE A 143 -3.38 2.66 -8.45
C ILE A 143 -3.60 1.49 -9.42
N LEU A 144 -4.30 0.42 -8.99
CA LEU A 144 -4.60 -0.72 -9.86
C LEU A 144 -5.49 -0.35 -11.05
N ARG A 145 -6.52 0.49 -10.83
CA ARG A 145 -7.39 0.99 -11.90
C ARG A 145 -6.63 1.85 -12.92
N ALA A 146 -5.59 2.57 -12.51
CA ALA A 146 -4.76 3.36 -13.41
C ALA A 146 -3.72 2.52 -14.18
N ALA A 147 -3.41 1.31 -13.72
CA ALA A 147 -2.44 0.43 -14.37
C ALA A 147 -2.84 0.09 -15.81
N LYS A 148 -1.87 0.04 -16.73
CA LYS A 148 -2.09 -0.29 -18.15
C LYS A 148 -2.18 -1.80 -18.38
N ASN A 149 -1.46 -2.59 -17.58
CA ASN A 149 -1.54 -4.05 -17.63
C ASN A 149 -2.72 -4.57 -16.80
N LYS A 150 -3.90 -4.70 -17.45
CA LYS A 150 -5.15 -5.12 -16.79
C LYS A 150 -5.14 -6.59 -16.35
N GLU A 151 -4.57 -7.47 -17.18
CA GLU A 151 -4.45 -8.89 -16.88
C GLU A 151 -3.74 -9.15 -15.54
N LEU A 152 -2.69 -8.36 -15.26
CA LEU A 152 -1.95 -8.45 -14.00
C LEU A 152 -2.76 -8.01 -12.77
N VAL A 153 -3.56 -6.94 -12.90
CA VAL A 153 -4.12 -6.23 -11.74
C VAL A 153 -5.58 -6.53 -11.44
N GLU A 154 -6.39 -6.88 -12.45
CA GLU A 154 -7.82 -7.15 -12.27
C GLU A 154 -8.16 -8.22 -11.23
N PRO A 155 -7.37 -9.31 -11.08
CA PRO A 155 -7.57 -10.29 -10.01
C PRO A 155 -7.46 -9.70 -8.60
N PHE A 156 -6.80 -8.55 -8.45
CA PHE A 156 -6.52 -7.90 -7.16
C PHE A 156 -7.41 -6.68 -6.88
N ILE A 157 -8.28 -6.28 -7.81
CA ILE A 157 -9.24 -5.20 -7.56
C ILE A 157 -10.41 -5.80 -6.76
N GLU A 158 -10.51 -5.40 -5.49
CA GLU A 158 -11.55 -5.91 -4.59
C GLU A 158 -12.95 -5.50 -5.09
N PRO A 159 -13.95 -6.40 -5.07
CA PRO A 159 -15.28 -6.11 -5.64
C PRO A 159 -15.98 -4.89 -5.04
N ASP A 160 -15.78 -4.63 -3.75
CA ASP A 160 -16.32 -3.44 -3.06
C ASP A 160 -15.64 -2.12 -3.49
N LEU A 161 -14.56 -2.24 -4.27
CA LEU A 161 -13.80 -1.14 -4.86
C LEU A 161 -13.70 -1.29 -6.38
N LYS A 162 -14.62 -2.02 -7.04
CA LYS A 162 -14.80 -2.06 -8.51
C LYS A 162 -15.81 -1.03 -8.93
#